data_AF-A0A1G0P4D3-F1
#
_entry.id   AF-A0A1G0P4D3-F1
#
_cell.length_a   1.000
_cell.length_b   1.000
_cell.length_c   1.000
_cell.angle_alpha   90.00
_cell.angle_beta   90.00
_cell.angle_gamma   90.00
#
_symmetry.space_group_name_H-M   'P 1'
#
loop_
_entity.id
_entity.type
_entity.pdbx_description
1 polymer ?
#
loop_
_entity_poly.entity_id
_entity_poly.type
_entity_poly.pdbx_seq_one_letter_code
_entity_poly.pdbx_strand_id
1 'polypeptide(L)'
;MNPEILKERTKQFGLRILNLYEELSKTRKGEILGNQLLRSGTSVGANYRAACRAKSNADFIYKIQIVEEEADESAYWLELISESNIIKKNRLEGMLKEANELTAIFTSSGRTAKQRRNK
;
A
#
# COMPACT_ATOMS: atom_id res chain seq x y z
N MET A 1 13.72 -9.79 -5.31
CA MET A 1 13.60 -8.40 -5.80
C MET A 1 14.54 -7.51 -4.99
N ASN A 2 15.17 -6.51 -5.60
CA ASN A 2 16.07 -5.58 -4.91
C ASN A 2 15.27 -4.67 -3.96
N PRO A 3 15.65 -4.52 -2.67
CA PRO A 3 14.97 -3.64 -1.73
C PRO A 3 14.81 -2.19 -2.21
N GLU A 4 15.76 -1.65 -2.97
CA GLU A 4 15.70 -0.28 -3.49
C GLU A 4 14.57 -0.10 -4.53
N ILE A 5 14.31 -1.12 -5.36
CA ILE A 5 13.20 -1.10 -6.32
C ILE A 5 11.87 -0.98 -5.58
N LEU A 6 11.69 -1.75 -4.50
CA LEU A 6 10.45 -1.71 -3.72
C LEU A 6 10.30 -0.41 -2.92
N LYS A 7 11.40 0.18 -2.43
CA LYS A 7 11.36 1.50 -1.80
C LYS A 7 10.88 2.56 -2.79
N GLU A 8 11.36 2.50 -4.02
CA GLU A 8 10.93 3.44 -5.05
C GLU A 8 9.47 3.21 -5.47
N ARG A 9 9.07 1.95 -5.71
CA ARG A 9 7.68 1.62 -6.05
C ARG A 9 6.68 2.09 -4.99
N THR A 10 6.93 1.79 -3.72
CA THR A 10 6.04 2.20 -2.62
C THR A 10 6.02 3.71 -2.41
N LYS A 11 7.15 4.41 -2.65
CA LYS A 11 7.19 5.88 -2.66
C LYS A 11 6.35 6.46 -3.80
N GLN A 12 6.49 5.94 -5.03
CA GLN A 12 5.71 6.39 -6.18
C GLN A 12 4.22 6.11 -5.99
N PHE A 13 3.87 4.97 -5.40
CA PHE A 13 2.49 4.66 -4.99
C PHE A 13 1.93 5.72 -4.03
N GLY A 14 2.66 6.06 -2.96
CA GLY A 14 2.27 7.11 -2.02
C GLY A 14 2.11 8.49 -2.68
N LEU A 15 3.00 8.87 -3.60
CA LEU A 15 2.89 10.12 -4.35
C LEU A 15 1.63 10.17 -5.22
N ARG A 16 1.28 9.07 -5.87
CA ARG A 16 0.03 8.97 -6.65
C ARG A 16 -1.20 9.12 -5.77
N ILE A 17 -1.16 8.58 -4.55
CA ILE A 17 -2.24 8.72 -3.56
C ILE A 17 -2.38 10.15 -3.06
N LEU A 18 -1.27 10.84 -2.80
CA LEU A 18 -1.28 12.27 -2.44
C LEU A 18 -1.98 13.10 -3.54
N ASN A 19 -1.61 12.89 -4.80
CA ASN A 19 -2.23 13.59 -5.92
C ASN A 19 -3.73 13.26 -6.06
N LEU A 20 -4.11 12.00 -5.85
CA LEU A 20 -5.52 11.59 -5.88
C LEU A 20 -6.32 12.23 -4.74
N TYR A 21 -5.73 12.37 -3.55
CA TYR A 21 -6.39 12.97 -2.39
C TYR A 21 -6.78 14.43 -2.63
N GLU A 22 -5.95 15.22 -3.32
CA GLU A 22 -6.26 16.61 -3.69
C GLU A 22 -7.53 16.72 -4.56
N GLU A 23 -7.84 15.69 -5.34
CA GLU A 23 -9.05 15.64 -6.13
C GLU A 23 -10.27 15.18 -5.33
N LEU A 24 -10.08 14.19 -4.45
CA LEU A 24 -11.13 13.62 -3.61
C LEU A 24 -11.65 14.63 -2.57
N SER A 25 -10.76 15.46 -2.03
CA SER A 25 -11.07 16.43 -0.97
C SER A 25 -12.02 17.56 -1.41
N LYS A 26 -12.38 17.65 -2.70
CA LYS A 26 -13.36 18.61 -3.24
C LYS A 26 -14.80 18.36 -2.79
N THR A 27 -15.09 17.19 -2.23
CA THR A 27 -16.42 16.85 -1.69
C THR A 27 -16.29 16.21 -0.32
N ARG A 28 -17.29 16.36 0.55
CA ARG A 28 -17.24 15.75 1.89
C ARG A 28 -17.10 14.22 1.85
N LYS A 29 -17.82 13.56 0.94
CA LYS A 29 -17.75 12.10 0.75
C LYS A 29 -16.36 11.69 0.28
N GLY A 30 -15.79 12.39 -0.70
CA GLY A 30 -14.45 12.14 -1.21
C GLY A 30 -13.37 12.43 -0.17
N GLU A 31 -13.50 13.49 0.63
CA GLU A 31 -12.59 13.80 1.73
C GLU A 31 -12.54 12.65 2.76
N ILE A 32 -13.69 12.12 3.18
CA ILE A 32 -13.75 11.02 4.16
C ILE A 32 -13.06 9.76 3.63
N LEU A 33 -13.37 9.33 2.40
CA LEU A 33 -12.75 8.16 1.79
C LEU A 33 -11.27 8.39 1.47
N GLY A 34 -10.97 9.58 0.95
CA GLY A 34 -9.62 10.01 0.61
C GLY A 34 -8.70 10.06 1.82
N ASN A 35 -9.20 10.45 3.00
CA ASN A 35 -8.42 10.42 4.24
C ASN A 35 -8.04 8.99 4.65
N GLN A 36 -8.93 8.01 4.47
CA GLN A 36 -8.61 6.61 4.76
C GLN A 36 -7.57 6.06 3.78
N LEU A 37 -7.76 6.32 2.48
CA LEU A 37 -6.79 5.95 1.45
C LEU A 37 -5.43 6.64 1.65
N LEU A 38 -5.42 7.92 2.02
CA LEU A 38 -4.21 8.70 2.22
C LEU A 38 -3.35 8.10 3.33
N ARG A 39 -3.99 7.72 4.45
CA ARG A 39 -3.31 7.09 5.57
C ARG A 39 -2.74 5.72 5.17
N SER A 40 -3.59 4.81 4.70
CA SER A 40 -3.16 3.46 4.33
C SER A 40 -2.10 3.47 3.22
N GLY A 41 -2.34 4.25 2.18
CA GLY A 41 -1.47 4.36 1.01
C GLY A 41 -0.07 4.87 1.30
N THR A 42 0.06 5.89 2.13
CA THR A 42 1.36 6.45 2.50
C THR A 42 2.07 5.58 3.55
N SER A 43 1.31 4.86 4.39
CA SER A 43 1.84 3.88 5.34
C SER A 43 2.57 2.72 4.68
N VAL A 44 2.18 2.28 3.48
CA VAL A 44 2.87 1.18 2.75
C VAL A 44 4.37 1.44 2.63
N GLY A 45 4.75 2.62 2.11
CA GLY A 45 6.15 2.99 1.94
C GLY A 45 6.87 3.24 3.27
N ALA A 46 6.20 3.86 4.23
CA ALA A 46 6.75 4.13 5.56
C ALA A 46 7.10 2.83 6.29
N ASN A 47 6.14 1.89 6.37
CA ASN A 47 6.30 0.60 7.02
C ASN A 47 7.31 -0.28 6.28
N TYR A 48 7.38 -0.23 4.95
CA TYR A 48 8.37 -1.01 4.20
C TYR A 48 9.80 -0.53 4.48
N ARG A 49 10.02 0.79 4.61
CA ARG A 49 11.31 1.34 5.03
C ARG A 49 11.67 0.92 6.46
N ALA A 50 10.69 0.80 7.35
CA ALA A 50 10.89 0.27 8.70
C ALA A 50 11.24 -1.23 8.68
N ALA A 51 10.59 -2.02 7.84
CA ALA A 51 10.90 -3.44 7.63
C ALA A 51 12.32 -3.64 7.10
N CYS A 52 12.79 -2.78 6.18
CA CYS A 52 14.17 -2.80 5.69
C CYS A 52 15.22 -2.54 6.79
N ARG A 53 14.82 -2.01 7.95
CA ARG A 53 15.67 -1.78 9.13
C ARG A 53 15.32 -2.73 10.28
N ALA A 54 14.72 -3.88 9.98
CA ALA A 54 14.37 -4.85 10.99
C ALA A 54 15.60 -5.35 11.76
N LYS A 55 15.43 -5.56 13.06
CA LYS A 55 16.51 -5.97 13.97
C LYS A 55 16.65 -7.49 14.08
N SER A 56 15.67 -8.23 13.59
CA SER A 56 15.65 -9.69 13.58
C SER A 56 14.70 -10.21 12.50
N ASN A 57 14.77 -11.51 12.21
CA ASN A 57 13.82 -12.15 11.29
C ASN A 57 12.37 -12.05 11.80
N ALA A 58 12.15 -12.13 13.11
CA ALA A 58 10.81 -11.98 13.69
C ALA A 58 10.27 -10.54 13.52
N ASP A 59 11.12 -9.54 13.78
CA ASP A 59 10.78 -8.12 13.58
C ASP A 59 10.52 -7.81 12.10
N PHE A 60 11.29 -8.40 11.18
CA PHE A 60 11.05 -8.27 9.74
C PHE A 60 9.70 -8.84 9.33
N ILE A 61 9.38 -10.07 9.77
CA ILE A 61 8.10 -10.73 9.47
C ILE A 61 6.93 -9.88 9.96
N TYR A 62 6.98 -9.42 11.22
CA TYR A 62 5.94 -8.58 11.80
C TYR A 62 5.72 -7.30 10.99
N LYS A 63 6.80 -6.57 10.68
CA LYS A 63 6.70 -5.32 9.91
C LYS A 63 6.22 -5.54 8.49
N ILE A 64 6.62 -6.62 7.81
CA ILE A 64 6.13 -6.92 6.46
C ILE A 64 4.63 -7.25 6.46
N GLN A 65 4.09 -7.88 7.51
CA GLN A 65 2.65 -8.09 7.64
C GLN A 65 1.90 -6.76 7.75
N ILE A 66 2.42 -5.79 8.48
CA ILE A 66 1.84 -4.44 8.50
C ILE A 66 1.86 -3.82 7.10
N VAL A 67 2.96 -3.94 6.36
CA VAL A 67 3.03 -3.41 4.98
C VAL A 67 2.00 -4.07 4.06
N GLU A 68 1.82 -5.38 4.19
CA GLU A 68 0.81 -6.16 3.46
C GLU A 68 -0.60 -5.68 3.79
N GLU A 69 -0.94 -5.51 5.07
CA GLU A 69 -2.24 -5.02 5.54
C GLU A 69 -2.55 -3.62 4.99
N GLU A 70 -1.58 -2.71 5.03
CA GLU A 70 -1.74 -1.33 4.52
C GLU A 70 -1.92 -1.28 2.99
N ALA A 71 -1.26 -2.19 2.26
CA ALA A 71 -1.39 -2.28 0.81
C ALA A 71 -2.76 -2.84 0.39
N ASP A 72 -3.24 -3.87 1.10
CA ASP A 72 -4.57 -4.44 0.89
C ASP A 72 -5.69 -3.45 1.25
N GLU A 73 -5.55 -2.76 2.39
CA GLU A 73 -6.48 -1.70 2.77
C GLU A 73 -6.52 -0.57 1.73
N SER A 74 -5.36 -0.19 1.18
CA SER A 74 -5.30 0.80 0.10
C SER A 74 -6.06 0.33 -1.15
N ALA A 75 -5.96 -0.95 -1.51
CA ALA A 75 -6.72 -1.53 -2.63
C ALA A 75 -8.23 -1.44 -2.38
N TYR A 76 -8.68 -1.83 -1.18
CA TYR A 76 -10.08 -1.73 -0.77
C TYR A 76 -10.63 -0.30 -0.89
N TRP A 77 -9.89 0.70 -0.41
CA TRP A 77 -10.34 2.10 -0.52
C TRP A 77 -10.40 2.58 -1.98
N LEU A 78 -9.46 2.15 -2.84
CA LEU A 78 -9.49 2.44 -4.27
C LEU A 78 -10.71 1.81 -4.96
N GLU A 79 -11.11 0.60 -4.57
CA GLU A 79 -12.34 -0.05 -5.04
C GLU A 79 -13.58 0.74 -4.64
N LEU A 80 -13.72 1.10 -3.36
CA LEU A 80 -14.84 1.92 -2.88
C LEU A 80 -14.92 3.28 -3.59
N ILE A 81 -13.79 3.95 -3.80
CA ILE A 81 -13.74 5.22 -4.53
C ILE A 81 -14.18 5.02 -5.98
N SER A 82 -13.75 3.93 -6.64
CA SER A 82 -14.16 3.59 -7.99
C SER A 82 -15.66 3.33 -8.09
N GLU A 83 -16.22 2.52 -7.20
CA GLU A 83 -17.64 2.14 -7.22
C GLU A 83 -18.57 3.27 -6.76
N SER A 84 -18.06 4.18 -5.94
CA SER A 84 -18.80 5.36 -5.50
C SER A 84 -18.97 6.45 -6.58
N ASN A 85 -18.38 6.25 -7.76
CA ASN A 85 -18.40 7.16 -8.91
C ASN A 85 -17.85 8.57 -8.64
N ILE A 86 -17.01 8.75 -7.62
CA ILE A 86 -16.36 10.04 -7.32
C ILE A 86 -15.25 10.33 -8.35
N ILE A 87 -14.50 9.30 -8.74
CA ILE A 87 -13.45 9.35 -9.75
C ILE A 87 -13.73 8.26 -10.80
N LYS A 88 -13.47 8.58 -12.07
CA LYS A 88 -13.64 7.60 -13.16
C LYS A 88 -12.71 6.40 -12.97
N LYS A 89 -13.27 5.19 -13.08
CA LYS A 89 -12.57 3.90 -12.91
C LYS A 89 -11.24 3.80 -13.65
N ASN A 90 -11.18 4.26 -14.91
CA ASN A 90 -9.97 4.22 -15.73
C ASN A 90 -8.79 5.01 -15.14
N ARG A 91 -9.05 6.02 -14.31
CA ARG A 91 -8.00 6.79 -13.62
C ARG A 91 -7.41 6.04 -12.43
N LEU A 92 -8.19 5.14 -11.84
CA LEU A 92 -7.82 4.38 -10.64
C LEU A 92 -7.20 3.02 -10.97
N GLU A 93 -7.46 2.48 -12.16
CA GLU A 93 -7.05 1.14 -12.58
C GLU A 93 -5.54 0.90 -12.37
N GLY A 94 -4.69 1.85 -12.77
CA GLY A 94 -3.25 1.72 -12.58
C GLY A 94 -2.80 1.86 -11.12
N MET A 95 -3.58 2.48 -10.24
CA MET A 95 -3.28 2.55 -8.80
C MET A 95 -3.73 1.28 -8.10
N LEU A 96 -4.94 0.80 -8.43
CA LEU A 96 -5.50 -0.44 -7.91
C LEU A 96 -4.64 -1.64 -8.31
N LYS A 97 -4.16 -1.68 -9.56
CA LYS A 97 -3.21 -2.69 -10.02
C LYS A 97 -1.92 -2.68 -9.19
N GLU A 98 -1.33 -1.50 -8.96
CA GLU A 98 -0.11 -1.38 -8.15
C GLU A 98 -0.36 -1.81 -6.70
N ALA A 99 -1.48 -1.42 -6.09
CA ALA A 99 -1.85 -1.84 -4.73
C ALA A 99 -1.90 -3.37 -4.63
N ASN A 100 -2.62 -4.02 -5.55
CA ASN A 100 -2.73 -5.49 -5.60
C ASN A 100 -1.38 -6.19 -5.84
N GLU A 101 -0.53 -5.64 -6.71
CA GLU A 101 0.83 -6.16 -6.91
C GLU A 101 1.68 -6.03 -5.64
N LEU A 102 1.62 -4.88 -4.96
CA LEU A 102 2.33 -4.66 -3.69
C LEU A 102 1.84 -5.63 -2.62
N THR A 103 0.54 -5.82 -2.45
CA THR A 103 -0.05 -6.82 -1.55
C THR A 103 0.54 -8.20 -1.83
N ALA A 104 0.44 -8.68 -3.08
CA ALA A 104 0.96 -10.00 -3.47
C ALA A 104 2.46 -10.16 -3.20
N ILE A 105 3.26 -9.11 -3.45
CA ILE A 105 4.70 -9.10 -3.18
C ILE A 105 4.97 -9.22 -1.68
N PHE A 106 4.27 -8.46 -0.83
CA PHE A 106 4.51 -8.46 0.61
C PHE A 106 3.98 -9.73 1.28
N THR A 107 2.85 -10.28 0.85
CA THR A 107 2.38 -11.62 1.24
C THR A 107 3.44 -12.68 0.95
N SER A 108 3.98 -12.69 -0.28
CA SER A 108 5.03 -13.64 -0.69
C SER A 108 6.33 -13.46 0.11
N SER A 109 6.70 -12.21 0.39
CA SER A 109 7.88 -11.86 1.20
C SER A 109 7.74 -12.36 2.64
N GLY A 110 6.59 -12.14 3.27
CA GLY A 110 6.28 -12.64 4.62
C GLY A 110 6.27 -14.16 4.68
N ARG A 111 5.65 -14.84 3.71
CA ARG A 111 5.64 -16.31 3.61
C ARG A 111 7.04 -16.89 3.49
N THR A 112 7.87 -16.32 2.63
CA THR A 112 9.26 -16.76 2.41
C THR A 112 10.10 -16.59 3.68
N ALA A 113 9.96 -15.45 4.37
CA ALA A 113 10.68 -15.19 5.62
C ALA A 113 10.28 -16.17 6.74
N LYS A 114 8.99 -16.49 6.88
CA LYS A 114 8.49 -17.50 7.84
C LYS A 114 9.07 -18.88 7.55
N GLN A 115 9.10 -19.29 6.28
CA GLN A 115 9.67 -20.60 5.89
C GLN A 115 11.16 -20.72 6.20
N ARG A 116 11.94 -19.65 6.00
CA ARG A 116 13.38 -19.63 6.31
C ARG A 116 13.66 -19.69 7.82
N ARG A 117 12.76 -19.18 8.66
CA ARG A 117 12.90 -19.23 10.12
C ARG A 117 12.64 -20.61 10.71
N ASN A 118 11.81 -21.41 10.05
CA ASN A 118 11.42 -22.76 10.49
C ASN A 118 12.34 -23.87 9.93
N LYS A 119 13.35 -23.50 9.13
CA LYS A 119 14.46 -24.37 8.70
C LYS A 119 15.64 -24.14 9.63
#